data_AF-A0A3M1UR15-F1
#
_entry.id   AF-A0A3M1UR15-F1
#
_cell.length_a   1.000
_cell.length_b   1.000
_cell.length_c   1.000
_cell.angle_alpha   90.00
_cell.angle_beta   90.00
_cell.angle_gamma   90.00
#
_symmetry.space_group_name_H-M   'P 1'
#
loop_
_entity.id
_entity.type
_entity.pdbx_description
1 polymer ?
#
loop_
_entity_poly.entity_id
_entity_poly.type
_entity_poly.pdbx_seq_one_letter_code
_entity_poly.pdbx_strand_id
1 'polypeptide(L)' 'GEAIPVDYTLRWKDGAWRVVDVKIDGVSLVANYRSTFGTEIRSRGIQALLARLEQRVQENTQRDRDRSGGGGGDTDAGG' A
#
# COMPACT_ATOMS: atom_id res chain seq x y z
N GLY A 1 14.75 -0.49 0.09
CA GLY A 1 13.29 -0.52 0.02
C GLY A 1 12.78 0.61 0.86
N GLU A 2 12.06 1.55 0.26
CA GLU A 2 11.48 2.68 0.96
C GLU A 2 10.14 2.24 1.56
N ALA A 3 9.97 2.41 2.87
CA ALA A 3 8.73 2.01 3.53
C ALA A 3 7.60 2.94 3.10
N ILE A 4 6.52 2.40 2.54
CA ILE A 4 5.33 3.19 2.23
C ILE A 4 4.58 3.47 3.54
N PRO A 5 4.42 4.74 3.95
CA PRO A 5 3.73 5.07 5.19
C PRO A 5 2.23 4.77 5.07
N VAL A 6 1.69 4.15 6.12
CA VAL A 6 0.26 3.82 6.25
C VAL A 6 -0.27 4.44 7.54
N ASP A 7 -1.20 5.38 7.42
CA ASP A 7 -1.81 6.06 8.56
C ASP A 7 -3.27 5.64 8.75
N TYR A 8 -3.63 5.26 9.98
CA TYR A 8 -5.00 4.96 10.35
C TYR A 8 -5.64 6.16 11.06
N THR A 9 -6.73 6.67 10.50
CA THR A 9 -7.57 7.64 11.20
C THR A 9 -8.60 6.89 12.02
N LEU A 10 -8.54 7.04 13.34
CA LEU A 10 -9.45 6.40 14.28
C LEU A 10 -10.45 7.41 14.83
N ARG A 11 -11.68 6.96 15.07
CA ARG A 11 -12.71 7.70 15.80
C ARG A 11 -13.17 6.85 16.98
N TRP A 12 -13.20 7.45 18.16
CA TRP A 12 -13.81 6.85 19.35
C TRP A 12 -15.33 6.92 19.24
N LYS A 13 -16.01 5.78 19.32
CA LYS A 13 -17.48 5.69 19.30
C LYS A 13 -17.96 4.40 19.96
N ASP A 14 -19.03 4.48 20.76
CA ASP A 14 -19.66 3.34 21.45
C ASP A 14 -18.68 2.58 22.36
N GLY A 15 -17.77 3.30 23.02
CA GLY A 15 -16.76 2.69 23.90
C GLY A 15 -15.64 1.95 23.16
N ALA A 16 -15.49 2.14 21.84
CA ALA A 16 -14.45 1.49 21.06
C ALA A 16 -13.79 2.45 20.06
N TRP A 17 -12.52 2.20 19.75
CA TRP A 17 -11.83 2.81 18.61
C TRP A 17 -12.28 2.14 17.32
N ARG A 18 -12.73 2.94 16.35
CA ARG A 18 -13.12 2.48 15.02
C ARG A 18 -12.27 3.18 13.97
N VAL A 19 -11.76 2.43 13.01
CA VAL A 19 -11.10 3.01 11.84
C VAL A 19 -12.15 3.72 10.99
N VAL A 20 -11.91 4.99 10.68
CA VAL A 20 -12.77 5.78 9.79
C VAL A 20 -12.10 6.14 8.47
N ASP A 21 -10.77 6.08 8.40
CA ASP A 21 -10.02 6.26 7.15
C ASP A 21 -8.64 5.59 7.25
N VAL A 22 -8.08 5.22 6.10
CA VAL A 22 -6.70 4.74 5.95
C VAL A 22 -6.05 5.59 4.88
N LYS A 23 -4.85 6.09 5.14
CA LYS A 23 -4.06 6.86 4.18
C LYS A 23 -2.82 6.06 3.79
N ILE A 24 -2.55 6.00 2.50
CA ILE A 24 -1.34 5.38 1.96
C ILE A 24 -0.59 6.48 1.24
N ASP A 25 0.65 6.75 1.66
CA ASP A 25 1.44 7.85 1.10
C ASP A 25 0.69 9.20 1.11
N GLY A 26 0.00 9.46 2.23
CA GLY A 26 -0.84 10.67 2.41
C GLY A 26 -2.19 10.65 1.69
N VAL A 27 -2.48 9.67 0.83
CA VAL A 27 -3.73 9.59 0.05
C VAL A 27 -4.82 8.83 0.83
N SER A 28 -5.90 9.53 1.20
CA SER A 28 -7.07 8.97 1.89
C SER A 28 -7.87 7.99 1.02
N LEU A 29 -8.10 6.78 1.52
CA LEU A 29 -8.94 5.80 0.86
C LEU A 29 -10.41 6.20 0.85
N VAL A 30 -10.93 6.86 1.89
CA VAL A 30 -12.32 7.36 1.90
C VAL A 30 -12.51 8.48 0.89
N ALA A 31 -11.53 9.38 0.73
CA ALA A 31 -11.60 10.41 -0.30
C ALA A 31 -11.57 9.80 -1.71
N ASN A 32 -10.67 8.82 -1.94
CA ASN A 32 -10.56 8.09 -3.22
C ASN A 32 -11.67 7.05 -3.44
N TYR A 33 -12.46 6.72 -2.41
CA TYR A 33 -13.60 5.81 -2.50
C TYR A 33 -14.63 6.30 -3.52
N ARG A 34 -14.86 7.61 -3.59
CA ARG A 34 -15.91 8.16 -4.47
C ARG A 34 -15.54 8.08 -5.96
N SER A 35 -14.25 8.08 -6.31
CA SER A 35 -13.77 8.14 -7.69
C SER A 35 -13.21 6.82 -8.22
N THR A 36 -12.45 6.07 -7.39
CA THR A 36 -11.61 4.97 -7.90
C THR A 36 -11.91 3.62 -7.26
N PHE A 37 -12.20 3.57 -5.95
CA PHE A 37 -12.43 2.29 -5.24
C PHE A 37 -13.91 1.96 -5.00
N GLY A 38 -14.81 2.91 -5.23
CA GLY A 38 -16.24 2.74 -4.93
C GLY A 38 -16.87 1.60 -5.72
N THR A 39 -16.47 1.39 -6.97
CA THR A 39 -16.97 0.26 -7.78
C THR A 39 -16.46 -1.08 -7.26
N GLU A 40 -15.22 -1.14 -6.80
CA GLU A 40 -14.61 -2.36 -6.27
C GLU A 40 -15.19 -2.74 -4.91
N ILE A 41 -15.37 -1.78 -4.00
CA ILE A 41 -15.99 -2.08 -2.70
C ILE A 41 -17.47 -2.43 -2.85
N ARG A 42 -18.23 -1.75 -3.74
CA ARG A 42 -19.62 -2.14 -4.01
C ARG A 42 -19.73 -3.57 -4.57
N SER A 43 -18.76 -4.01 -5.34
CA SER A 43 -18.79 -5.34 -5.99
C SER A 43 -18.17 -6.46 -5.16
N ARG A 44 -17.15 -6.18 -4.34
CA ARG A 44 -16.32 -7.20 -3.66
C ARG A 44 -16.18 -6.99 -2.15
N GLY A 45 -16.73 -5.89 -1.62
CA GLY A 45 -16.63 -5.54 -0.21
C GLY A 45 -15.28 -4.97 0.19
N ILE A 46 -15.21 -4.45 1.42
CA ILE A 46 -14.02 -3.77 1.93
C ILE A 46 -12.82 -4.71 2.15
N GLN A 47 -13.08 -5.98 2.44
CA GLN A 47 -12.05 -7.00 2.66
C GLN A 47 -11.24 -7.27 1.39
N ALA A 48 -11.91 -7.29 0.23
CA ALA A 48 -11.22 -7.47 -1.05
C ALA A 48 -10.31 -6.28 -1.39
N LEU A 49 -10.71 -5.05 -1.05
CA LEU A 49 -9.83 -3.89 -1.21
C LEU A 49 -8.60 -4.02 -0.30
N LEU A 50 -8.78 -4.40 0.97
CA LEU A 50 -7.68 -4.55 1.91
C LEU A 50 -6.65 -5.58 1.42
N ALA A 51 -7.11 -6.77 1.00
CA ALA A 51 -6.24 -7.80 0.44
C ALA A 51 -5.47 -7.30 -0.80
N ARG A 52 -6.13 -6.54 -1.68
CA ARG A 52 -5.49 -5.97 -2.88
C ARG A 52 -4.42 -4.93 -2.52
N LEU A 53 -4.65 -4.13 -1.47
CA LEU A 53 -3.68 -3.14 -0.99
C LEU A 53 -2.47 -3.83 -0.37
N GLU A 54 -2.69 -4.85 0.46
CA GLU A 54 -1.62 -5.68 1.04
C GLU A 54 -0.77 -6.32 -0.06
N GLN A 55 -1.39 -6.89 -1.09
CA GLN A 55 -0.68 -7.44 -2.24
C GLN A 55 0.19 -6.38 -2.93
N ARG A 56 -0.32 -5.16 -3.14
CA ARG A 56 0.45 -4.10 -3.80
C ARG A 56 1.64 -3.62 -2.98
N VAL A 57 1.50 -3.59 -1.65
CA VAL A 57 2.61 -3.31 -0.74
C VAL A 57 3.67 -4.41 -0.84
N GLN A 58 3.26 -5.67 -0.89
CA GLN A 58 4.18 -6.81 -1.06
C GLN A 58 4.91 -6.77 -2.41
N GLU A 59 4.19 -6.55 -3.51
CA GLU A 59 4.78 -6.42 -4.86
C GLU A 59 5.81 -5.29 -4.94
N ASN A 60 5.50 -4.12 -4.37
CA ASN A 60 6.45 -3.00 -4.32
C ASN A 60 7.70 -3.36 -3.49
N THR A 61 7.51 -4.05 -2.36
CA THR A 61 8.62 -4.53 -1.53
C THR A 61 9.50 -5.53 -2.28
N GLN A 62 8.90 -6.41 -3.09
CA GLN A 62 9.61 -7.39 -3.91
C GLN A 62 10.46 -6.70 -4.99
N ARG A 63 9.86 -5.77 -5.73
CA ARG A 63 10.54 -5.02 -6.81
C ARG A 63 11.72 -4.21 -6.29
N ASP A 64 11.61 -3.67 -5.08
CA ASP A 64 12.71 -2.97 -4.42
C ASP A 64 13.86 -3.90 -4.06
N ARG A 65 13.57 -5.13 -3.60
CA ARG A 65 14.61 -6.14 -3.34
C ARG A 65 15.32 -6.55 -4.62
N ASP A 66 14.57 -6.78 -5.69
CA ASP A 66 15.13 -7.20 -6.98
C ASP A 66 16.06 -6.12 -7.57
N ARG A 67 15.71 -4.83 -7.43
CA ARG A 67 16.58 -3.71 -7.82
C ARG A 67 17.81 -3.56 -6.92
N SER A 68 17.69 -3.89 -5.64
CA SER A 68 18.80 -3.80 -4.68
C SER A 68 19.81 -4.95 -4.83
N GLY A 69 19.42 -6.06 -5.48
CA GLY A 69 20.26 -7.24 -5.69
C GLY A 69 21.02 -7.31 -7.03
N GLY A 70 20.78 -6.38 -7.96
CA GLY A 70 21.30 -6.45 -9.33
C GLY A 70 22.59 -5.67 -9.63
N GLY A 71 23.22 -5.03 -8.64
CA GLY A 71 24.39 -4.17 -8.85
C GLY A 71 25.71 -4.85 -8.47
N GLY A 72 26.22 -5.76 -9.29
CA GLY A 72 27.53 -6.37 -9.05
C GLY A 72 27.98 -7.30 -10.17
N GLY A 73 28.41 -6.74 -11.30
CA GLY A 73 28.91 -7.58 -12.38
C GLY A 73 29.40 -6.88 -13.64
N ASP A 74 29.79 -5.60 -13.59
CA ASP A 74 30.50 -4.95 -14.70
C ASP A 74 31.58 -4.05 -14.13
N THR A 75 32.80 -4.57 -14.02
CA THR A 75 34.02 -3.75 -14.19
C THR A 75 35.08 -4.61 -14.85
N ASP A 76 35.19 -4.34 -16.14
CA ASP A 76 36.36 -4.48 -17.00
C ASP A 76 37.69 -4.52 -16.23
N ALA A 77 38.42 -5.63 -16.39
CA ALA A 77 39.83 -5.72 -16.05
C ALA A 77 40.58 -6.24 -17.28
N GLY A 78 40.68 -5.38 -18.30
CA GLY A 78 41.80 -5.41 -19.23
C GLY A 78 43.10 -5.01 -18.53
N GLY A 79 44.12 -5.87 -18.63
CA GLY A 79 45.49 -5.66 -18.15
C GLY A 79 46.32 -6.91 -18.34
#